data_AF-A0A022PCT5-F1
#
_entry.id   AF-A0A022PCT5-F1
#
_cell.length_a   1.000
_cell.length_b   1.000
_cell.length_c   1.000
_cell.angle_alpha   90.00
_cell.angle_beta   90.00
_cell.angle_gamma   90.00
#
_symmetry.space_group_name_H-M   'P 1'
#
loop_
_entity.id
_entity.type
_entity.pdbx_description
1 polymer ?
#
loop_
_entity_poly.entity_id
_entity_poly.type
_entity_poly.pdbx_seq_one_letter_code
_entity_poly.pdbx_strand_id
1 'polypeptide(L)'
;MSLFFNFLNESNGIFKPRELSYHLNSFDTNYEGLLAMGTWLIYALLSAFTAALVAIFGKIGLQNLDANTATAIRAVIMALFLVSVVVVQGKLNLVSEVLANRKALLFIVLSGVAGALSWLFYFLAIRNGNVSQVAPIDKLSVVFAVILAVILFGEKISFMAAGGVALITAGALMVALG
;
A
#
# COMPACT_ATOMS: atom_id res chain seq x y z
N MET A 1 -37.09 12.71 8.52
CA MET A 1 -36.90 12.31 7.11
C MET A 1 -37.71 11.05 6.77
N SER A 2 -37.52 9.93 7.48
CA SER A 2 -38.28 8.67 7.28
C SER A 2 -39.81 8.82 7.27
N LEU A 3 -40.40 9.54 8.24
CA LEU A 3 -41.86 9.70 8.37
C LEU A 3 -42.55 10.33 7.13
N PHE A 4 -41.85 11.17 6.37
CA PHE A 4 -42.42 11.82 5.18
C PHE A 4 -42.52 10.86 3.99
N PHE A 5 -41.64 9.85 3.91
CA PHE A 5 -41.65 8.85 2.84
C PHE A 5 -42.84 7.89 2.93
N ASN A 6 -43.24 7.48 4.14
CA ASN A 6 -44.38 6.57 4.32
C ASN A 6 -45.70 7.19 3.81
N PHE A 7 -45.90 8.50 4.02
CA PHE A 7 -47.12 9.21 3.61
C PHE A 7 -47.31 9.27 2.08
N LEU A 8 -46.22 9.24 1.31
CA LEU A 8 -46.29 9.23 -0.16
C LEU A 8 -46.49 7.83 -0.75
N ASN A 9 -46.27 6.76 0.05
CA ASN A 9 -46.34 5.38 -0.42
C ASN A 9 -47.77 4.79 -0.42
N GLU A 10 -48.71 5.39 0.31
CA GLU A 10 -50.10 4.88 0.40
C GLU A 10 -51.05 5.41 -0.71
N SER A 11 -50.72 6.51 -1.40
CA SER A 11 -51.69 7.22 -2.24
C SER A 11 -51.73 6.80 -3.72
N ASN A 12 -50.72 6.10 -4.24
CA ASN A 12 -50.59 5.81 -5.68
C ASN A 12 -50.05 4.41 -5.97
N GLY A 13 -50.94 3.41 -5.99
CA GLY A 13 -50.64 2.00 -6.29
C GLY A 13 -50.30 1.69 -7.75
N ILE A 14 -49.46 2.51 -8.40
CA ILE A 14 -49.13 2.42 -9.83
C ILE A 14 -47.69 1.94 -10.08
N PHE A 15 -46.76 2.16 -9.14
CA PHE A 15 -45.37 1.71 -9.28
C PHE A 15 -45.12 0.36 -8.60
N LYS A 16 -44.68 -0.65 -9.37
CA LYS A 16 -44.15 -1.90 -8.80
C LYS A 16 -42.81 -1.61 -8.10
N PRO A 17 -42.60 -2.02 -6.83
CA PRO A 17 -41.37 -1.71 -6.08
C PRO A 17 -40.06 -2.18 -6.73
N ARG A 18 -40.13 -3.15 -7.65
CA ARG A 18 -38.98 -3.88 -8.19
C ARG A 18 -38.08 -3.06 -9.13
N GLU A 19 -38.62 -2.09 -9.87
CA GLU A 19 -37.83 -1.32 -10.85
C GLU A 19 -37.13 -0.13 -10.22
N LEU A 20 -37.79 0.54 -9.26
CA LEU A 20 -37.16 1.60 -8.47
C LEU A 20 -35.92 1.08 -7.70
N SER A 21 -35.99 -0.16 -7.18
CA SER A 21 -34.84 -0.80 -6.54
C SER A 21 -33.68 -1.13 -7.49
N TYR A 22 -33.89 -1.30 -8.80
CA TYR A 22 -32.76 -1.43 -9.74
C TYR A 22 -32.05 -0.09 -9.95
N HIS A 23 -32.82 0.99 -10.14
CA HIS A 23 -32.24 2.32 -10.36
C HIS A 23 -31.48 2.84 -9.12
N LEU A 24 -32.02 2.67 -7.92
CA LEU A 24 -31.34 3.08 -6.68
C LEU A 24 -30.01 2.32 -6.47
N ASN A 25 -30.02 0.98 -6.57
CA ASN A 25 -28.77 0.20 -6.47
C ASN A 25 -27.73 0.58 -7.55
N SER A 26 -28.17 0.95 -8.76
CA SER A 26 -27.26 1.41 -9.82
C SER A 26 -26.62 2.77 -9.55
N PHE A 27 -27.22 3.61 -8.70
CA PHE A 27 -26.64 4.87 -8.27
C PHE A 27 -25.61 4.63 -7.15
N ASP A 28 -26.00 3.96 -6.06
CA ASP A 28 -25.09 3.72 -4.92
C ASP A 28 -23.84 2.93 -5.30
N THR A 29 -23.94 1.91 -6.15
CA THR A 29 -22.77 1.13 -6.61
C THR A 29 -21.76 1.95 -7.42
N ASN A 30 -22.20 2.98 -8.15
CA ASN A 30 -21.29 3.91 -8.82
C ASN A 30 -20.59 4.84 -7.81
N TYR A 31 -21.27 5.28 -6.75
CA TYR A 31 -20.66 6.10 -5.70
C TYR A 31 -19.69 5.31 -4.82
N GLU A 32 -20.04 4.08 -4.39
CA GLU A 32 -19.09 3.21 -3.68
C GLU A 32 -17.87 2.88 -4.55
N GLY A 33 -18.06 2.63 -5.85
CA GLY A 33 -16.96 2.45 -6.80
C GLY A 33 -16.04 3.68 -6.88
N LEU A 34 -16.62 4.88 -7.03
CA LEU A 34 -15.86 6.13 -7.14
C LEU A 34 -15.13 6.47 -5.83
N LEU A 35 -15.78 6.25 -4.68
CA LEU A 35 -15.19 6.45 -3.36
C LEU A 35 -14.06 5.44 -3.10
N ALA A 36 -14.26 4.16 -3.39
CA ALA A 36 -13.22 3.14 -3.28
C ALA A 36 -12.00 3.44 -4.18
N MET A 37 -12.23 3.95 -5.40
CA MET A 37 -11.16 4.42 -6.28
C MET A 37 -10.39 5.62 -5.72
N GLY A 38 -11.05 6.51 -4.97
CA GLY A 38 -10.37 7.57 -4.22
C GLY A 38 -9.58 7.04 -3.01
N THR A 39 -10.15 6.11 -2.25
CA THR A 39 -9.60 5.62 -0.99
C THR A 39 -8.23 4.95 -1.14
N TRP A 40 -8.04 4.05 -2.13
CA TRP A 40 -6.73 3.41 -2.31
C TRP A 40 -5.65 4.41 -2.74
N LEU A 41 -6.02 5.41 -3.56
CA LEU A 41 -5.10 6.45 -4.02
C LEU A 41 -4.66 7.35 -2.87
N ILE A 42 -5.58 7.72 -1.97
CA ILE A 42 -5.27 8.47 -0.74
C ILE A 42 -4.26 7.69 0.12
N TYR A 43 -4.47 6.39 0.33
CA TYR A 43 -3.52 5.56 1.09
C TYR A 43 -2.17 5.41 0.37
N ALA A 44 -2.14 5.32 -0.97
CA ALA A 44 -0.90 5.28 -1.75
C ALA A 44 -0.10 6.60 -1.63
N LEU A 45 -0.78 7.75 -1.67
CA LEU A 45 -0.15 9.07 -1.49
C LEU A 45 0.37 9.27 -0.05
N LEU A 46 -0.39 8.84 0.97
CA LEU A 46 0.07 8.83 2.36
C LEU A 46 1.29 7.90 2.56
N SER A 47 1.32 6.75 1.88
CA SER A 47 2.47 5.83 1.86
C SER A 47 3.69 6.47 1.20
N ALA A 48 3.52 7.18 0.07
CA ALA A 48 4.60 7.90 -0.59
C ALA A 48 5.18 9.03 0.28
N PHE A 49 4.32 9.82 0.93
CA PHE A 49 4.73 10.88 1.84
C PHE A 49 5.48 10.34 3.08
N THR A 50 4.94 9.30 3.73
CA THR A 50 5.60 8.68 4.89
C THR A 50 6.90 7.96 4.52
N ALA A 51 7.00 7.38 3.32
CA ALA A 51 8.25 6.84 2.79
C ALA A 51 9.32 7.93 2.57
N ALA A 52 8.93 9.14 2.15
CA ALA A 52 9.85 10.28 2.05
C ALA A 52 10.37 10.73 3.43
N LEU A 53 9.50 10.80 4.45
CA LEU A 53 9.91 11.07 5.84
C LEU A 53 10.88 10.00 6.36
N VAL A 54 10.61 8.72 6.08
CA VAL A 54 11.48 7.59 6.42
C VAL A 54 12.87 7.72 5.80
N ALA A 55 12.97 8.23 4.56
CA ALA A 55 14.25 8.46 3.89
C ALA A 55 15.06 9.60 4.55
N ILE A 56 14.40 10.73 4.84
CA ILE A 56 15.03 11.92 5.46
C ILE A 56 15.44 11.64 6.91
N PHE A 57 14.53 11.13 7.75
CA PHE A 57 14.84 10.77 9.13
C PHE A 57 15.86 9.62 9.20
N GLY A 58 15.87 8.72 8.22
CA GLY A 58 16.93 7.73 8.04
C GLY A 58 18.29 8.37 7.82
N LYS A 59 18.43 9.26 6.81
CA LYS A 59 19.71 9.95 6.53
C LYS A 59 20.23 10.74 7.73
N ILE A 60 19.34 11.35 8.53
CA ILE A 60 19.70 12.11 9.73
C ILE A 60 20.11 11.16 10.87
N GLY A 61 19.28 10.16 11.19
CA GLY A 61 19.53 9.21 12.28
C GLY A 61 20.72 8.27 12.05
N LEU A 62 21.20 8.15 10.80
CA LEU A 62 22.39 7.38 10.43
C LEU A 62 23.70 8.18 10.51
N GLN A 63 23.65 9.47 10.86
CA GLN A 63 24.85 10.29 11.00
C GLN A 63 25.69 9.78 12.19
N ASN A 64 26.91 9.34 11.89
CA ASN A 64 27.88 8.77 12.85
C ASN A 64 27.47 7.42 13.51
N LEU A 65 26.30 6.85 13.18
CA LEU A 65 25.88 5.53 13.66
C LEU A 65 26.10 4.44 12.60
N ASP A 66 26.14 3.19 13.05
CA ASP A 66 26.13 2.02 12.17
C ASP A 66 24.73 1.80 11.55
N ALA A 67 24.70 1.45 10.26
CA ALA A 67 23.48 1.26 9.49
C ALA A 67 22.70 0.00 9.91
N ASN A 68 23.41 -1.08 10.24
CA ASN A 68 22.77 -2.35 10.59
C ASN A 68 22.10 -2.21 11.97
N THR A 69 22.84 -1.64 12.93
CA THR A 69 22.40 -1.35 14.29
C THR A 69 21.19 -0.40 14.32
N ALA A 70 21.25 0.72 13.59
CA ALA A 70 20.14 1.66 13.49
C ALA A 70 18.91 1.04 12.80
N THR A 71 19.10 0.22 11.76
CA THR A 71 18.00 -0.47 11.06
C THR A 71 17.33 -1.53 11.96
N ALA A 72 18.10 -2.23 12.79
CA ALA A 72 17.57 -3.18 13.78
C ALA A 72 16.71 -2.46 14.84
N ILE A 73 17.18 -1.33 15.37
CA ILE A 73 16.40 -0.49 16.31
C ILE A 73 15.12 0.01 15.63
N ARG A 74 15.21 0.47 14.37
CA ARG A 74 14.05 0.88 13.56
C ARG A 74 13.02 -0.25 13.44
N ALA A 75 13.46 -1.49 13.23
CA ALA A 75 12.59 -2.66 13.13
C ALA A 75 11.88 -2.98 14.46
N VAL A 76 12.54 -2.87 15.61
CA VAL A 76 11.92 -3.06 16.93
C VAL A 76 10.83 -2.00 17.18
N ILE A 77 11.11 -0.73 16.89
CA ILE A 77 10.12 0.36 17.00
C ILE A 77 8.91 0.08 16.10
N MET A 78 9.16 -0.37 14.86
CA MET A 78 8.12 -0.71 13.90
C MET A 78 7.25 -1.88 14.39
N ALA A 79 7.85 -2.93 14.95
CA ALA A 79 7.14 -4.08 15.49
C ALA A 79 6.23 -3.70 16.66
N LEU A 80 6.74 -2.90 17.61
CA LEU A 80 5.95 -2.40 18.75
C LEU A 80 4.77 -1.54 18.30
N PHE A 81 4.96 -0.69 17.29
CA PHE A 81 3.89 0.14 16.71
C PHE A 81 2.83 -0.70 15.99
N LEU A 82 3.22 -1.69 15.18
CA LEU A 82 2.27 -2.56 14.49
C LEU A 82 1.49 -3.47 15.46
N VAL A 83 2.15 -3.97 16.51
CA VAL A 83 1.48 -4.73 17.58
C VAL A 83 0.48 -3.86 18.33
N SER A 84 0.83 -2.62 18.72
CA SER A 84 -0.12 -1.75 19.42
C SER A 84 -1.33 -1.39 18.57
N VAL A 85 -1.17 -1.22 17.25
CA VAL A 85 -2.29 -1.05 16.30
C VAL A 85 -3.22 -2.27 16.28
N VAL A 86 -2.70 -3.51 16.32
CA VAL A 86 -3.52 -4.73 16.40
C VAL A 86 -4.26 -4.83 17.75
N VAL A 87 -3.59 -4.47 18.85
CA VAL A 87 -4.18 -4.43 20.21
C VAL A 87 -5.33 -3.42 20.26
N VAL A 88 -5.12 -2.19 19.81
CA VAL A 88 -6.13 -1.11 19.81
C VAL A 88 -7.32 -1.42 18.90
N GLN A 89 -7.10 -2.15 17.80
CA GLN A 89 -8.20 -2.65 16.96
C GLN A 89 -8.93 -3.88 17.52
N GLY A 90 -8.48 -4.45 18.66
CA GLY A 90 -9.06 -5.65 19.26
C GLY A 90 -8.82 -6.96 18.48
N LYS A 91 -7.94 -6.95 17.47
CA LYS A 91 -7.79 -8.04 16.47
C LYS A 91 -6.80 -9.15 16.89
N LEU A 92 -6.50 -9.26 18.18
CA LEU A 92 -5.54 -10.25 18.71
C LEU A 92 -5.98 -11.71 18.46
N ASN A 93 -7.28 -11.96 18.37
CA ASN A 93 -7.84 -13.27 18.00
C ASN A 93 -7.37 -13.74 16.61
N LEU A 94 -7.33 -12.84 15.62
CA LEU A 94 -6.93 -13.15 14.24
C LEU A 94 -5.45 -13.55 14.10
N VAL A 95 -4.61 -13.21 15.09
CA VAL A 95 -3.20 -13.62 15.10
C VAL A 95 -3.07 -15.15 15.15
N SER A 96 -3.97 -15.84 15.87
CA SER A 96 -3.97 -17.31 15.95
C SER A 96 -4.34 -17.98 14.63
N GLU A 97 -5.23 -17.38 13.84
CA GLU A 97 -5.64 -17.85 12.51
C GLU A 97 -4.47 -17.76 11.52
N VAL A 98 -3.76 -16.62 11.51
CA VAL A 98 -2.56 -16.42 10.68
C VAL A 98 -1.44 -17.40 11.05
N LEU A 99 -1.22 -17.66 12.34
CA LEU A 99 -0.21 -18.60 12.81
C LEU A 99 -0.56 -20.07 12.50
N ALA A 100 -1.85 -20.43 12.50
CA ALA A 100 -2.30 -21.77 12.12
C ALA A 100 -2.09 -22.05 10.61
N ASN A 101 -2.25 -21.03 9.77
CA ASN A 101 -2.09 -21.15 8.32
C ASN A 101 -0.61 -21.18 7.90
N ARG A 102 0.01 -22.37 7.96
CA ARG A 102 1.42 -22.62 7.58
C ARG A 102 1.81 -22.05 6.21
N LYS A 103 0.90 -22.04 5.22
CA LYS A 103 1.19 -21.50 3.88
C LYS A 103 1.26 -19.97 3.91
N ALA A 104 0.29 -19.31 4.55
CA ALA A 104 0.32 -17.86 4.73
C ALA A 104 1.54 -17.44 5.56
N LEU A 105 1.81 -18.15 6.67
CA LEU A 105 2.96 -17.88 7.54
C LEU A 105 4.30 -17.99 6.80
N LEU A 106 4.48 -18.96 5.90
CA LEU A 106 5.67 -19.06 5.05
C LEU A 106 5.87 -17.82 4.16
N PHE A 107 4.82 -17.36 3.46
CA PHE A 107 4.91 -16.16 2.63
C PHE A 107 5.07 -14.88 3.45
N ILE A 108 4.51 -14.80 4.67
CA ILE A 108 4.72 -13.70 5.62
C ILE A 108 6.18 -13.67 6.11
N VAL A 109 6.79 -14.81 6.42
CA VAL A 109 8.21 -14.89 6.80
C VAL A 109 9.11 -14.51 5.63
N LEU A 110 8.85 -15.03 4.43
CA LEU A 110 9.64 -14.72 3.23
C LEU A 110 9.56 -13.23 2.85
N SER A 111 8.35 -12.63 2.89
CA SER A 111 8.19 -11.19 2.63
C SER A 111 8.76 -10.32 3.74
N GLY A 112 8.69 -10.75 5.01
CA GLY A 112 9.37 -10.08 6.13
C GLY A 112 10.89 -10.06 5.99
N VAL A 113 11.50 -11.18 5.60
CA VAL A 113 12.95 -11.28 5.31
C VAL A 113 13.32 -10.42 4.10
N ALA A 114 12.55 -10.46 3.02
CA ALA A 114 12.79 -9.62 1.83
C ALA A 114 12.69 -8.12 2.15
N GLY A 115 11.69 -7.72 2.95
CA GLY A 115 11.53 -6.34 3.42
C GLY A 115 12.66 -5.88 4.34
N ALA A 116 13.13 -6.75 5.24
CA ALA A 116 14.28 -6.47 6.10
C ALA A 116 15.58 -6.29 5.30
N LEU A 117 15.83 -7.16 4.31
CA LEU A 117 16.98 -7.03 3.40
C LEU A 117 16.90 -5.76 2.55
N SER A 118 15.71 -5.45 1.99
CA SER A 118 15.45 -4.20 1.27
C SER A 118 15.79 -2.97 2.12
N TRP A 119 15.28 -2.89 3.36
CA TRP A 119 15.62 -1.80 4.28
C TRP A 119 17.12 -1.75 4.62
N LEU A 120 17.76 -2.91 4.86
CA LEU A 120 19.19 -2.97 5.19
C LEU A 120 20.05 -2.36 4.08
N PHE A 121 19.85 -2.77 2.83
CA PHE A 121 20.57 -2.23 1.69
C PHE A 121 20.19 -0.78 1.39
N TYR A 122 18.90 -0.41 1.54
CA TYR A 122 18.43 0.96 1.34
C TYR A 122 19.07 1.96 2.32
N PHE A 123 19.16 1.62 3.61
CA PHE A 123 19.81 2.50 4.60
C PHE A 123 21.33 2.47 4.52
N LEU A 124 21.94 1.37 4.10
CA LEU A 124 23.36 1.35 3.77
C LEU A 124 23.66 2.25 2.55
N ALA A 125 22.81 2.26 1.53
CA ALA A 125 22.92 3.17 0.40
C ALA A 125 22.68 4.64 0.81
N ILE A 126 21.60 4.93 1.55
CA ILE A 126 21.31 6.29 2.07
C ILE A 126 22.44 6.81 2.96
N ARG A 127 23.08 5.98 3.79
CA ARG A 127 24.22 6.41 4.62
C ARG A 127 25.35 6.96 3.74
N ASN A 128 25.73 6.21 2.71
CA ASN A 128 26.88 6.51 1.84
C ASN A 128 26.60 7.49 0.68
N GLY A 129 25.34 7.60 0.21
CA GLY A 129 24.95 8.44 -0.94
C GLY A 129 23.96 9.56 -0.58
N ASN A 130 23.50 10.30 -1.60
CA ASN A 130 22.48 11.33 -1.43
C ASN A 130 21.07 10.72 -1.48
N VAL A 131 20.15 11.21 -0.64
CA VAL A 131 18.75 10.73 -0.62
C VAL A 131 18.07 10.97 -1.98
N SER A 132 18.38 12.09 -2.64
CA SER A 132 17.90 12.42 -3.99
C SER A 132 18.31 11.41 -5.06
N GLN A 133 19.46 10.75 -4.93
CA GLN A 133 19.96 9.75 -5.90
C GLN A 133 19.55 8.32 -5.52
N VAL A 134 19.52 8.00 -4.23
CA VAL A 134 19.17 6.65 -3.74
C VAL A 134 17.65 6.40 -3.77
N ALA A 135 16.82 7.39 -3.44
CA ALA A 135 15.37 7.20 -3.35
C ALA A 135 14.69 6.91 -4.70
N PRO A 136 15.11 7.47 -5.86
CA PRO A 136 14.58 7.06 -7.17
C PRO A 136 15.00 5.64 -7.57
N ILE A 137 16.26 5.24 -7.31
CA ILE A 137 16.74 3.88 -7.58
C ILE A 137 15.95 2.84 -6.77
N ASP A 138 15.60 3.15 -5.52
CA ASP A 138 14.69 2.31 -4.72
C ASP A 138 13.31 2.11 -5.40
N LYS A 139 12.81 3.07 -6.20
CA LYS A 139 11.54 2.92 -6.93
C LYS A 139 11.65 2.05 -8.19
N LEU A 140 12.85 1.63 -8.58
CA LEU A 140 13.01 0.53 -9.55
C LEU A 140 12.48 -0.81 -9.01
N SER A 141 12.23 -0.93 -7.70
CA SER A 141 11.45 -2.03 -7.10
C SER A 141 10.09 -2.25 -7.78
N VAL A 142 9.44 -1.20 -8.30
CA VAL A 142 8.20 -1.30 -9.09
C VAL A 142 8.42 -2.12 -10.37
N VAL A 143 9.57 -1.92 -11.05
CA VAL A 143 9.94 -2.64 -12.28
C VAL A 143 10.13 -4.13 -11.98
N PHE A 144 10.86 -4.45 -10.91
CA PHE A 144 11.08 -5.83 -10.48
C PHE A 144 9.77 -6.51 -10.03
N ALA A 145 8.91 -5.81 -9.28
CA ALA A 145 7.61 -6.33 -8.88
C ALA A 145 6.72 -6.64 -10.09
N VAL A 146 6.68 -5.74 -11.07
CA VAL A 146 5.99 -5.90 -12.37
C VAL A 146 6.49 -7.14 -13.12
N ILE A 147 7.81 -7.30 -13.27
CA ILE A 147 8.41 -8.45 -13.97
C ILE A 147 8.09 -9.77 -13.23
N LEU A 148 8.21 -9.77 -11.90
CA LEU A 148 7.90 -10.94 -11.08
C LEU A 148 6.40 -11.29 -11.10
N ALA A 149 5.50 -10.32 -11.17
CA ALA A 149 4.06 -10.58 -11.27
C ALA A 149 3.67 -11.24 -12.61
N VAL A 150 4.26 -10.80 -13.72
CA VAL A 150 4.10 -11.44 -15.03
C VAL A 150 4.61 -12.89 -14.99
N ILE A 151 5.79 -13.13 -14.39
CA ILE A 151 6.44 -14.44 -14.38
C ILE A 151 5.77 -15.42 -13.40
N LEU A 152 5.42 -14.98 -12.19
CA LEU A 152 4.95 -15.84 -11.10
C LEU A 152 3.42 -16.00 -11.03
N PHE A 153 2.67 -14.98 -11.47
CA PHE A 153 1.21 -14.97 -11.41
C PHE A 153 0.55 -14.97 -12.81
N GLY A 154 1.33 -14.81 -13.89
CA GLY A 154 0.82 -14.78 -15.26
C GLY A 154 0.07 -13.50 -15.61
N GLU A 155 0.31 -12.41 -14.87
CA GLU A 155 -0.40 -11.14 -15.05
C GLU A 155 -0.17 -10.54 -16.45
N LYS A 156 -1.25 -10.01 -17.04
CA LYS A 156 -1.22 -9.35 -18.36
C LYS A 156 -1.14 -7.84 -18.19
N ILE A 157 -0.01 -7.27 -18.59
CA ILE A 157 0.27 -5.83 -18.48
C ILE A 157 -0.11 -5.12 -19.78
N SER A 158 -0.83 -4.00 -19.66
CA SER A 158 -1.21 -3.17 -20.80
C SER A 158 -0.02 -2.36 -21.33
N PHE A 159 -0.04 -2.01 -22.63
CA PHE A 159 1.01 -1.18 -23.22
C PHE A 159 1.17 0.19 -22.53
N MET A 160 0.08 0.76 -21.99
CA MET A 160 0.12 1.98 -21.18
C MET A 160 0.85 1.76 -19.84
N ALA A 161 0.56 0.66 -19.13
CA ALA A 161 1.25 0.33 -17.88
C ALA A 161 2.74 0.04 -18.12
N ALA A 162 3.07 -0.71 -19.17
CA ALA A 162 4.46 -0.96 -19.57
C ALA A 162 5.20 0.35 -19.91
N GLY A 163 4.56 1.27 -20.64
CA GLY A 163 5.12 2.61 -20.91
C GLY A 163 5.32 3.44 -19.64
N GLY A 164 4.39 3.38 -18.68
CA GLY A 164 4.52 4.02 -17.37
C GLY A 164 5.71 3.48 -16.57
N VAL A 165 5.90 2.15 -16.54
CA VAL A 165 7.07 1.51 -15.89
C VAL A 165 8.38 1.90 -16.58
N ALA A 166 8.40 1.99 -17.90
CA ALA A 166 9.57 2.48 -18.65
C ALA A 166 9.90 3.95 -18.34
N LEU A 167 8.90 4.82 -18.22
CA LEU A 167 9.08 6.23 -17.84
C LEU A 167 9.56 6.38 -16.39
N ILE A 168 9.03 5.58 -15.46
CA ILE A 168 9.54 5.52 -14.06
C ILE A 168 11.01 5.09 -14.06
N THR A 169 11.37 4.09 -14.87
CA THR A 169 12.75 3.60 -15.00
C THR A 169 13.69 4.69 -15.53
N ALA A 170 13.31 5.34 -16.63
CA ALA A 170 14.10 6.42 -17.23
C ALA A 170 14.27 7.61 -16.28
N GLY A 171 13.18 8.09 -15.66
CA GLY A 171 13.22 9.18 -14.70
C GLY A 171 14.07 8.88 -13.46
N ALA A 172 13.98 7.66 -12.93
CA ALA A 172 14.80 7.23 -11.81
C ALA A 172 16.30 7.21 -12.14
N LEU A 173 16.68 6.71 -13.32
CA LEU A 173 18.07 6.72 -13.78
C LEU A 173 18.58 8.15 -14.04
N MET A 174 17.75 9.03 -14.64
CA MET A 174 18.11 10.43 -14.88
C MET A 174 18.40 11.20 -13.59
N VAL A 175 17.59 11.01 -12.54
CA VAL A 175 17.79 11.71 -11.24
C VAL A 175 18.92 11.07 -10.40
N ALA A 176 19.28 9.82 -10.67
CA ALA A 176 20.37 9.14 -9.97
C ALA A 176 21.76 9.37 -10.59
N LEU A 177 21.82 9.66 -11.89
CA LEU A 177 23.07 9.79 -12.66
C LEU A 177 23.37 11.22 -13.15
N GLY A 178 22.44 12.16 -12.94
CA GLY A 178 22.62 13.61 -13.12
C GLY A 178 23.05 14.33 -11.85
#